data_AF-A0AAU9D2X5-F1
#
_entry.id   AF-A0AAU9D2X5-F1
#
_cell.length_a   1.000
_cell.length_b   1.000
_cell.length_c   1.000
_cell.angle_alpha   90.00
_cell.angle_beta   90.00
_cell.angle_gamma   90.00
#
_symmetry.space_group_name_H-M   'P 1'
#
loop_
_entity.id
_entity.type
_entity.pdbx_description
1 polymer ?
#
loop_
_entity_poly.entity_id
_entity_poly.type
_entity_poly.pdbx_seq_one_letter_code
_entity_poly.pdbx_strand_id
1 'polypeptide(L)'
;MARVKENTFDYQEVANFIRAKVHKQPYYVFIDEEWKYFGAYRVLDDLSDIYRFDDLVSDEIRIVPDDVSFHIQIDYDFDEITYEYKTITRSNIDTQ
;
A
#
# COMPACT_ATOMS: atom_id res chain seq x y z
N MET A 1 -12.77 1.47 14.60
CA MET A 1 -11.83 1.29 13.49
C MET A 1 -11.86 2.52 12.62
N ALA A 2 -10.72 3.10 12.27
CA ALA A 2 -10.67 4.22 11.33
C ALA A 2 -10.34 3.66 9.94
N ARG A 3 -11.23 3.93 8.98
CA ARG A 3 -11.11 3.54 7.56
C ARG A 3 -11.25 4.81 6.74
N VAL A 4 -10.31 5.05 5.85
CA VAL A 4 -10.34 6.15 4.88
C VAL A 4 -10.18 5.53 3.50
N LYS A 5 -11.06 5.91 2.57
CA LYS A 5 -11.00 5.49 1.16
C LYS A 5 -11.12 6.74 0.30
N GLU A 6 -10.19 6.91 -0.62
CA GLU A 6 -10.08 8.08 -1.49
C GLU A 6 -9.73 7.61 -2.91
N ASN A 7 -10.08 8.43 -3.89
CA ASN A 7 -9.79 8.20 -5.30
C ASN A 7 -9.05 9.42 -5.84
N THR A 8 -8.05 9.20 -6.69
CA THR A 8 -7.28 10.27 -7.34
C THR A 8 -6.80 9.83 -8.72
N PHE A 9 -6.45 10.80 -9.56
CA PHE A 9 -5.79 10.58 -10.84
C PHE A 9 -4.29 10.91 -10.77
N ASP A 10 -3.80 11.36 -9.60
CA ASP A 10 -2.41 11.80 -9.39
C ASP A 10 -1.62 10.76 -8.59
N TYR A 11 -0.72 10.04 -9.27
CA TYR A 11 0.17 9.07 -8.61
C TYR A 11 1.08 9.73 -7.56
N GLN A 12 1.42 11.01 -7.74
CA GLN A 12 2.33 11.72 -6.84
C GLN A 12 1.65 11.98 -5.49
N GLU A 13 0.33 12.18 -5.48
CA GLU A 13 -0.49 12.28 -4.28
C GLU A 13 -0.43 10.97 -3.48
N VAL A 14 -0.62 9.83 -4.15
CA VAL A 14 -0.56 8.50 -3.53
C VAL A 14 0.83 8.20 -2.98
N ALA A 15 1.89 8.49 -3.75
CA ALA A 15 3.27 8.32 -3.29
C ALA A 15 3.58 9.18 -2.06
N ASN A 16 3.11 10.43 -2.04
CA ASN A 16 3.28 11.32 -0.89
C ASN A 16 2.47 10.84 0.32
N PHE A 17 1.26 10.32 0.11
CA PHE A 17 0.44 9.73 1.16
C PHE A 17 1.14 8.54 1.82
N ILE A 18 1.65 7.60 1.02
CA ILE A 18 2.42 6.45 1.51
C ILE A 18 3.60 6.94 2.34
N ARG A 19 4.44 7.81 1.79
CA ARG A 19 5.64 8.37 2.46
C ARG A 19 5.29 9.03 3.79
N ALA A 20 4.19 9.79 3.83
CA ALA A 20 3.71 10.45 5.05
C ALA A 20 3.25 9.44 6.11
N LYS A 21 2.61 8.33 5.72
CA LYS A 21 2.14 7.29 6.64
C LYS A 21 3.24 6.36 7.14
N VAL A 22 4.13 5.93 6.25
CA VAL A 22 5.23 5.03 6.61
C VAL A 22 6.39 5.75 7.28
N HIS A 23 6.46 7.09 7.28
CA HIS A 23 7.33 7.90 8.15
C HIS A 23 8.69 7.27 8.56
N LYS A 24 9.51 6.86 7.58
CA LYS A 24 10.84 6.23 7.77
C LYS A 24 10.88 4.92 8.58
N GLN A 25 9.75 4.29 8.87
CA GLN A 25 9.74 2.91 9.38
C GLN A 25 9.82 1.94 8.20
N PRO A 26 10.48 0.78 8.38
CA PRO A 26 10.43 -0.29 7.40
C PRO A 26 8.99 -0.78 7.20
N TYR A 27 8.69 -1.17 5.96
CA TYR A 27 7.39 -1.71 5.58
C TYR A 27 7.56 -2.80 4.52
N TYR A 28 6.52 -3.60 4.38
CA TYR A 28 6.38 -4.61 3.36
C TYR A 28 5.41 -4.14 2.28
N VAL A 29 5.72 -4.51 1.05
CA VAL A 29 4.90 -4.27 -0.13
C VAL A 29 4.52 -5.62 -0.72
N PHE A 30 3.22 -5.81 -0.95
CA PHE A 30 2.66 -6.92 -1.69
C PHE A 30 2.16 -6.37 -3.01
N ILE A 31 2.55 -6.99 -4.10
CA ILE A 31 2.17 -6.58 -5.46
C ILE A 31 1.39 -7.74 -6.05
N ASP A 32 0.14 -7.48 -6.41
CA ASP A 32 -0.71 -8.42 -7.15
C ASP A 32 -0.81 -7.96 -8.60
N GLU A 33 0.20 -8.34 -9.40
CA GLU A 33 0.22 -8.19 -10.86
C GLU A 33 0.07 -9.58 -11.49
N GLU A 34 -1.15 -10.10 -11.59
CA GLU A 34 -1.41 -11.43 -12.18
C GLU A 34 -0.50 -12.54 -11.63
N TRP A 35 -0.18 -12.50 -10.33
CA TRP A 35 0.78 -13.41 -9.68
C TRP A 35 2.23 -13.33 -10.19
N LYS A 36 2.64 -12.35 -10.99
CA LYS A 36 4.04 -12.21 -11.43
C LYS A 36 4.98 -11.94 -10.26
N TYR A 37 4.51 -11.23 -9.25
CA TYR A 37 5.25 -10.92 -8.03
C TYR A 37 4.73 -11.76 -6.86
N PHE A 38 5.34 -12.91 -6.62
CA PHE A 38 5.02 -13.74 -5.47
C PHE A 38 5.78 -13.26 -4.22
N GLY A 39 5.08 -12.64 -3.27
CA GLY A 39 5.59 -12.43 -1.91
C GLY A 39 5.55 -11.00 -1.41
N ALA A 40 6.26 -10.77 -0.31
CA ALA A 40 6.37 -9.47 0.35
C ALA A 40 7.78 -8.89 0.14
N TYR A 41 7.87 -7.72 -0.46
CA TYR A 41 9.12 -6.98 -0.61
C TYR A 41 9.30 -6.05 0.56
N ARG A 42 10.40 -6.22 1.30
CA ARG A 42 10.73 -5.31 2.40
C ARG A 42 11.39 -4.05 1.84
N VAL A 43 10.81 -2.91 2.16
CA VAL A 43 11.29 -1.59 1.75
C VAL A 43 11.87 -0.88 2.96
N LEU A 44 13.09 -0.39 2.80
CA LEU A 44 13.83 0.30 3.86
C LEU A 44 13.83 1.82 3.68
N ASP A 45 13.76 2.31 2.44
CA ASP A 45 13.78 3.75 2.12
C ASP A 45 12.70 4.14 1.11
N ASP A 46 12.88 3.85 -0.19
CA ASP A 46 11.95 4.29 -1.25
C ASP A 46 11.32 3.11 -2.00
N LEU A 47 10.03 3.28 -2.31
CA LEU A 47 9.21 2.31 -3.04
C LEU A 47 9.51 2.35 -4.55
N SER A 48 9.99 3.49 -5.04
CA SER A 48 10.30 3.72 -6.46
C SER A 48 11.36 2.77 -7.03
N ASP A 49 12.23 2.23 -6.17
CA ASP A 49 13.26 1.25 -6.56
C ASP A 49 12.68 -0.14 -6.85
N ILE A 50 11.46 -0.41 -6.38
CA ILE A 50 10.84 -1.74 -6.41
C ILE A 50 9.60 -1.76 -7.31
N TYR A 51 8.93 -0.61 -7.46
CA TYR A 51 7.71 -0.50 -8.25
C TYR A 51 7.69 0.77 -9.10
N ARG A 52 7.44 0.59 -10.41
CA ARG A 52 7.34 1.70 -11.37
C ARG A 52 5.87 2.05 -11.57
N PHE A 53 5.43 3.11 -10.88
CA PHE A 53 4.06 3.60 -10.98
C PHE A 53 3.65 4.02 -12.39
N ASP A 54 4.61 4.38 -13.26
CA ASP A 54 4.35 4.85 -14.62
C ASP A 54 3.88 3.75 -15.59
N ASP A 55 4.12 2.48 -15.26
CA ASP A 55 3.82 1.38 -16.18
C ASP A 55 2.31 0.97 -16.14
N LEU A 56 1.54 1.43 -15.14
CA LEU A 56 0.05 1.44 -14.99
C LEU A 56 -0.72 0.25 -15.64
N VAL A 57 -0.13 -0.94 -15.68
CA VAL A 57 -0.88 -2.17 -15.96
C VAL A 57 -1.60 -2.54 -14.66
N SER A 58 -2.88 -2.88 -14.75
CA SER A 58 -3.78 -3.06 -13.60
C SER A 58 -3.18 -3.97 -12.51
N ASP A 59 -2.72 -3.33 -11.43
CA ASP A 59 -2.07 -3.99 -10.30
C ASP A 59 -2.72 -3.56 -9.00
N GLU A 60 -2.77 -4.46 -8.01
CA GLU A 60 -3.12 -4.09 -6.64
C GLU A 60 -1.85 -4.08 -5.78
N ILE A 61 -1.61 -2.98 -5.05
CA ILE A 61 -0.50 -2.89 -4.09
C ILE A 61 -1.05 -2.85 -2.67
N ARG A 62 -0.47 -3.63 -1.77
CA ARG A 62 -0.66 -3.46 -0.33
C ARG A 62 0.64 -3.11 0.38
N ILE A 63 0.54 -2.16 1.29
CA ILE A 63 1.63 -1.72 2.15
C ILE A 63 1.27 -2.01 3.60
N VAL A 64 2.16 -2.71 4.28
CA VAL A 64 2.00 -3.09 5.68
C VAL A 64 3.30 -2.74 6.43
N PRO A 65 3.27 -1.89 7.46
CA PRO A 65 4.46 -1.58 8.25
C PRO A 65 4.93 -2.79 9.06
N ASP A 66 6.22 -2.82 9.42
CA ASP A 66 6.81 -3.91 10.23
C ASP A 66 6.05 -4.16 11.56
N ASP A 67 5.42 -3.13 12.11
CA ASP A 67 4.66 -3.20 13.37
C ASP A 67 3.19 -3.59 13.19
N VAL A 68 2.74 -3.77 11.95
CA VAL A 68 1.37 -4.18 11.55
C VAL A 68 0.29 -3.26 12.14
N SER A 69 0.63 -1.98 12.39
CA SER A 69 -0.30 -1.01 12.99
C SER A 69 -1.39 -0.52 12.03
N PHE A 70 -1.17 -0.65 10.72
CA PHE A 70 -2.13 -0.28 9.68
C PHE A 70 -1.89 -1.11 8.41
N HIS A 71 -2.75 -0.96 7.42
CA HIS A 71 -2.43 -1.31 6.05
C HIS A 71 -2.95 -0.23 5.08
N ILE A 72 -2.23 -0.05 3.97
CA ILE A 72 -2.68 0.72 2.81
C ILE A 72 -2.93 -0.26 1.68
N GLN A 73 -4.05 -0.14 0.98
CA GLN A 73 -4.33 -0.86 -0.26
C GLN A 73 -4.50 0.17 -1.37
N ILE A 74 -3.93 -0.10 -2.53
CA ILE A 74 -3.97 0.76 -3.71
C ILE A 74 -4.36 -0.12 -4.88
N ASP A 75 -5.34 0.33 -5.64
CA ASP A 75 -5.93 -0.35 -6.78
C ASP A 75 -5.83 0.59 -7.98
N TYR A 76 -5.15 0.13 -9.03
CA TYR A 76 -4.93 0.87 -10.26
C TYR A 76 -5.93 0.40 -11.34
N ASP A 77 -6.87 1.26 -11.70
CA ASP A 77 -7.86 1.02 -12.76
C ASP A 77 -7.70 2.04 -13.89
N PHE A 78 -6.81 1.72 -14.84
CA PHE A 78 -6.40 2.59 -15.94
C PHE A 78 -5.92 3.97 -15.47
N ASP A 79 -6.81 4.95 -15.49
CA ASP A 79 -6.52 6.35 -15.20
C ASP A 79 -6.84 6.70 -13.74
N GLU A 80 -7.66 5.88 -13.07
CA GLU A 80 -8.12 6.11 -11.70
C GLU A 80 -7.33 5.26 -10.70
N ILE A 81 -6.85 5.91 -9.64
CA ILE A 81 -6.19 5.25 -8.53
C ILE A 81 -7.12 5.32 -7.33
N THR A 82 -7.56 4.15 -6.86
CA THR A 82 -8.29 4.03 -5.61
C THR A 82 -7.32 3.63 -4.51
N TYR A 83 -7.31 4.34 -3.38
CA TYR A 83 -6.52 3.94 -2.24
C TYR A 83 -7.30 3.95 -0.94
N GLU A 84 -6.92 3.03 -0.08
CA GLU A 84 -7.59 2.76 1.19
C GLU A 84 -6.57 2.63 2.30
N TYR A 85 -6.83 3.31 3.42
CA TYR A 85 -6.07 3.21 4.65
C TYR A 85 -6.94 2.64 5.78
N LYS A 86 -6.45 1.58 6.43
CA LYS A 86 -7.10 1.00 7.61
C LYS A 86 -6.12 0.87 8.76
N THR A 87 -6.49 1.36 9.95
CA THR A 87 -5.75 1.08 11.17
C THR A 87 -6.12 -0.28 11.75
N ILE A 88 -5.11 -0.99 12.26
CA ILE A 88 -5.26 -2.29 12.90
C ILE A 88 -5.13 -2.09 14.41
N THR A 89 -6.22 -2.34 15.15
CA THR A 89 -6.21 -2.30 16.62
C THR A 89 -6.09 -3.73 17.16
N ARG A 90 -5.20 -3.94 18.14
CA ARG A 90 -4.87 -5.26 18.74
C ARG A 90 -6.04 -6.01 19.38
N SER A 91 -7.22 -5.42 19.48
CA SER A 91 -8.42 -6.03 20.08
C SER A 91 -9.05 -7.19 19.29
N ASN A 92 -8.48 -7.58 18.13
CA ASN A 92 -9.07 -8.59 17.24
C ASN A 92 -8.29 -9.90 17.15
N ILE A 93 -7.34 -10.17 18.05
CA ILE A 93 -6.59 -11.44 18.04
C ILE A 93 -7.31 -12.55 18.84
N ASP A 94 -8.35 -12.20 19.62
CA ASP A 94 -9.08 -13.14 20.48
C ASP A 94 -10.51 -13.46 19.98
N THR A 95 -10.67 -13.87 18.73
CA THR A 95 -11.91 -14.58 18.31
C THR A 95 -11.64 -15.51 17.13
N GLN A 96 -11.12 -16.69 17.45
CA GLN A 96 -11.37 -17.93 16.71
C GLN A 96 -12.21 -18.84 17.59
#